data_AF-A0A9C6WML3-F1
#
_entry.id   AF-A0A9C6WML3-F1
#
_cell.length_a   1.000
_cell.length_b   1.000
_cell.length_c   1.000
_cell.angle_alpha   90.00
_cell.angle_beta   90.00
_cell.angle_gamma   90.00
#
_symmetry.space_group_name_H-M   'P 1'
#
loop_
_entity.id
_entity.type
_entity.pdbx_description
1 polymer ?
#
loop_
_entity_poly.entity_id
_entity_poly.type
_entity_poly.pdbx_seq_one_letter_code
_entity_poly.pdbx_strand_id
1 'polypeptide(L)'
;MDNALKENEYDIIKKKCRRNALNQSKQPYPHTGGPKTMERLKDEEEKKQQRRIGRREMFIMTHKKRDGSYINDDARVVGSQDSSSKEISLTDSLAQVLGKEHLGRVGGLGFGSYSTKIISNTTQQLNSIVQIEEYQSEIIELKAAAAEQKAEISKLKATIVEHRAEAAEEKAKRQTMKNLVKYIIQQQRDTLPPKIDAQLKSLESGAK
;
A
#
# COMPACT_ATOMS: atom_id res chain seq x y z
N MET A 1 -5.86 -64.54 -35.25
CA MET A 1 -6.70 -63.63 -34.45
C MET A 1 -6.11 -62.21 -34.35
N ASP A 2 -4.96 -61.93 -34.97
CA ASP A 2 -4.23 -60.67 -34.76
C ASP A 2 -4.66 -59.50 -35.67
N ASN A 3 -5.31 -59.76 -36.81
CA ASN A 3 -5.74 -58.69 -37.74
C ASN A 3 -6.90 -57.85 -37.19
N ALA A 4 -7.86 -58.46 -36.51
CA ALA A 4 -9.01 -57.75 -35.95
C ALA A 4 -8.62 -56.78 -34.82
N LEU A 5 -7.59 -57.12 -34.04
CA LEU A 5 -7.04 -56.23 -33.01
C LEU A 5 -6.27 -55.05 -33.63
N LYS A 6 -5.51 -55.30 -34.71
CA LYS A 6 -4.78 -54.25 -35.45
C LYS A 6 -5.73 -53.27 -36.16
N GLU A 7 -6.82 -53.76 -36.75
CA GLU A 7 -7.83 -52.91 -37.39
C GLU A 7 -8.58 -52.02 -36.37
N ASN A 8 -8.88 -52.56 -35.19
CA ASN A 8 -9.50 -51.79 -34.10
C ASN A 8 -8.57 -50.68 -33.59
N GLU A 9 -7.28 -50.98 -33.38
CA GLU A 9 -6.29 -49.98 -32.95
C GLU A 9 -6.11 -48.87 -34.00
N TYR A 10 -6.07 -49.24 -35.29
CA TYR A 10 -6.02 -48.29 -36.41
C TYR A 10 -7.23 -47.33 -36.41
N ASP A 11 -8.44 -47.85 -36.19
CA ASP A 11 -9.65 -47.02 -36.12
C ASP A 11 -9.68 -46.11 -34.89
N ILE A 12 -9.17 -46.56 -33.74
CA ILE A 12 -9.00 -45.73 -32.54
C ILE A 12 -8.06 -44.55 -32.83
N ILE A 13 -6.91 -44.80 -33.47
CA ILE A 13 -5.96 -43.76 -33.85
C ILE A 13 -6.61 -42.78 -34.83
N LYS A 14 -7.28 -43.28 -35.87
CA LYS A 14 -7.97 -42.45 -36.88
C LYS A 14 -9.03 -41.54 -36.24
N LYS A 15 -9.80 -42.05 -35.27
CA LYS A 15 -10.79 -41.27 -34.51
C LYS A 15 -10.12 -40.19 -33.65
N LYS A 16 -8.99 -40.50 -33.00
CA LYS A 16 -8.18 -39.50 -32.25
C LYS A 16 -7.62 -38.42 -33.18
N CYS A 17 -7.08 -38.78 -34.34
CA CYS A 17 -6.56 -37.83 -35.33
C CYS A 17 -7.65 -36.87 -35.84
N ARG A 18 -8.83 -37.39 -36.20
CA ARG A 18 -9.97 -36.54 -36.61
C ARG A 18 -10.40 -35.57 -35.51
N ARG A 19 -10.46 -36.05 -34.26
CA ARG A 19 -10.79 -35.20 -33.10
C ARG A 19 -9.72 -34.12 -32.86
N ASN A 20 -8.44 -34.46 -32.99
CA ASN A 20 -7.36 -33.49 -32.86
C ASN A 20 -7.41 -32.42 -33.94
N ALA A 21 -7.72 -32.77 -35.20
CA ALA A 21 -7.90 -31.81 -36.28
C ALA A 21 -9.07 -30.84 -36.01
N LEU A 22 -10.20 -31.35 -35.53
CA LEU A 22 -11.36 -30.53 -35.13
C LEU A 22 -11.06 -29.63 -33.92
N ASN A 23 -10.19 -30.06 -33.01
CA ASN A 23 -9.77 -29.23 -31.88
C ASN A 23 -8.76 -28.17 -32.31
N GLN A 24 -7.86 -28.50 -33.25
CA GLN A 24 -6.91 -27.57 -33.82
C GLN A 24 -7.61 -26.46 -34.61
N SER A 25 -8.66 -26.78 -35.37
CA SER A 25 -9.45 -25.76 -36.08
C SER A 25 -10.22 -24.81 -35.14
N LYS A 26 -10.38 -25.18 -33.86
CA LYS A 26 -10.97 -24.33 -32.82
C LYS A 26 -9.94 -23.50 -32.06
N GLN A 27 -8.64 -23.67 -32.31
CA GLN A 27 -7.60 -22.88 -31.66
C GLN A 27 -7.56 -21.47 -32.29
N PRO A 28 -7.93 -20.41 -31.55
CA PRO A 28 -8.00 -19.05 -32.10
C PRO A 28 -6.62 -18.43 -32.33
N TYR A 29 -5.57 -18.97 -31.70
CA TYR A 29 -4.22 -18.43 -31.73
C TYR A 29 -3.20 -19.51 -32.12
N PRO A 30 -3.00 -19.78 -33.43
CA PRO A 30 -1.94 -20.66 -33.89
C PRO A 30 -0.58 -19.99 -33.65
N HIS A 31 0.35 -20.69 -33.00
CA HIS A 31 1.70 -20.20 -32.73
C HIS A 31 2.69 -20.63 -33.83
N THR A 32 3.68 -19.79 -34.13
CA THR A 32 4.77 -20.02 -35.11
C THR A 32 6.07 -20.53 -34.47
N GLY A 33 6.06 -20.87 -33.19
CA GLY A 33 7.23 -21.37 -32.45
C GLY A 33 7.82 -22.69 -32.97
N GLY A 34 7.14 -23.34 -33.93
CA GLY A 34 7.57 -24.61 -34.51
C GLY A 34 7.53 -25.76 -33.50
N PRO A 35 8.30 -26.83 -33.70
CA PRO A 35 8.32 -27.99 -32.79
C PRO A 35 9.04 -27.71 -31.45
N LYS A 36 9.42 -26.46 -31.17
CA LYS A 36 10.07 -26.08 -29.92
C LYS A 36 9.04 -25.79 -28.83
N THR A 37 9.32 -26.23 -27.61
CA THR A 37 8.56 -25.80 -26.43
C THR A 37 8.80 -24.31 -26.17
N MET A 38 7.81 -23.59 -25.61
CA MET A 38 8.00 -22.15 -25.35
C MET A 38 9.08 -21.89 -24.30
N GLU A 39 9.30 -22.83 -23.37
CA GLU A 39 10.39 -22.74 -22.39
C GLU A 39 11.76 -22.74 -23.08
N ARG A 40 11.95 -23.64 -24.05
CA ARG A 40 13.19 -23.65 -24.84
C ARG A 40 13.33 -22.41 -25.71
N LEU A 41 12.23 -21.91 -26.29
CA LEU A 41 12.24 -20.65 -27.02
C LEU A 41 12.62 -19.48 -26.10
N LYS A 42 12.11 -19.47 -24.87
CA LYS A 42 12.44 -18.47 -23.86
C LYS A 42 13.91 -18.51 -23.49
N ASP A 43 14.42 -19.67 -23.10
CA ASP A 43 15.82 -19.81 -22.69
C ASP A 43 16.80 -19.43 -23.80
N GLU A 44 16.51 -19.82 -25.04
CA GLU A 44 17.33 -19.44 -26.20
C GLU A 44 17.32 -17.92 -26.41
N GLU A 45 16.16 -17.27 -26.26
CA GLU A 45 16.03 -15.85 -26.51
C GLU A 45 16.58 -15.01 -25.34
N GLU A 46 16.42 -15.45 -24.09
CA GLU A 46 17.01 -14.80 -22.91
C GLU A 46 18.55 -14.81 -22.98
N LYS A 47 19.14 -15.91 -23.48
CA LYS A 47 20.57 -16.02 -23.75
C LYS A 47 21.05 -15.10 -24.86
N LYS A 48 20.25 -14.85 -25.90
CA LYS A 48 20.63 -13.93 -26.98
C LYS A 48 20.56 -12.47 -26.53
N GLN A 49 19.51 -12.12 -25.81
CA GLN A 49 19.27 -10.74 -25.39
C GLN A 49 19.96 -10.39 -24.06
N GLN A 50 20.59 -11.38 -23.42
CA GLN A 50 21.24 -11.29 -22.11
C GLN A 50 20.34 -10.65 -21.04
N ARG A 51 19.03 -10.82 -21.17
CA ARG A 51 18.00 -10.25 -20.31
C ARG A 51 16.85 -11.21 -20.16
N ARG A 52 16.08 -11.06 -19.08
CA ARG A 52 14.82 -11.80 -18.91
C ARG A 52 13.78 -11.33 -19.92
N ILE A 53 13.03 -12.30 -20.43
CA ILE A 53 11.96 -12.08 -21.41
C ILE A 53 10.61 -12.22 -20.72
N GLY A 54 9.81 -11.17 -20.91
CA GLY A 54 8.46 -11.10 -20.35
C GLY A 54 7.48 -12.02 -21.08
N ARG A 55 6.34 -12.28 -20.42
CA ARG A 55 5.25 -13.09 -20.98
C ARG A 55 4.68 -12.51 -22.29
N ARG A 56 4.52 -11.19 -22.38
CA ARG A 56 4.10 -10.50 -23.62
C ARG A 56 5.11 -10.67 -24.75
N GLU A 57 6.39 -10.53 -24.44
CA GLU A 57 7.46 -10.69 -25.43
C GLU A 57 7.49 -12.12 -25.98
N MET A 58 7.26 -13.11 -25.12
CA MET A 58 7.05 -14.51 -25.52
C MET A 58 5.87 -14.68 -26.48
N PHE A 59 4.75 -14.00 -26.18
CA PHE A 59 3.57 -14.03 -27.03
C PHE A 59 3.87 -13.42 -28.40
N ILE A 60 4.48 -12.23 -28.44
CA ILE A 60 4.84 -11.55 -29.69
C ILE A 60 5.80 -12.39 -30.52
N MET A 61 6.81 -13.00 -29.90
CA MET A 61 7.80 -13.83 -30.59
C MET A 61 7.15 -15.06 -31.26
N THR A 62 6.13 -15.64 -30.63
CA THR A 62 5.48 -16.87 -31.11
C THR A 62 4.22 -16.62 -31.93
N HIS A 63 3.77 -15.38 -32.04
CA HIS A 63 2.58 -15.01 -32.82
C HIS A 63 2.89 -14.01 -33.95
N LYS A 64 4.19 -13.82 -34.25
CA LYS A 64 4.69 -13.12 -35.43
C LYS A 64 5.34 -14.09 -36.42
N LYS A 65 5.26 -13.74 -37.69
CA LYS A 65 5.99 -14.39 -38.79
C LYS A 65 7.42 -13.82 -38.84
N ARG A 66 8.28 -14.44 -39.65
CA ARG A 66 9.68 -13.99 -39.85
C ARG A 66 9.80 -12.58 -40.43
N ASP A 67 8.77 -12.11 -41.14
CA ASP A 67 8.68 -10.74 -41.67
C ASP A 67 8.24 -9.70 -40.63
N GLY A 68 7.97 -10.11 -39.39
CA GLY A 68 7.51 -9.25 -38.29
C GLY A 68 6.00 -8.98 -38.28
N SER A 69 5.25 -9.45 -39.27
CA SER A 69 3.78 -9.36 -39.30
C SER A 69 3.14 -10.35 -38.33
N TYR A 70 1.97 -10.01 -37.80
CA TYR A 70 1.18 -10.94 -36.98
C TYR A 70 0.52 -12.02 -37.83
N ILE A 71 0.32 -13.21 -37.25
CA ILE A 71 -0.28 -14.35 -37.95
C ILE A 71 -1.75 -14.08 -38.30
N ASN A 72 -2.49 -13.44 -37.39
CA ASN A 72 -3.89 -13.02 -37.58
C ASN A 72 -4.16 -11.68 -36.87
N ASP A 73 -5.34 -11.12 -37.13
CA ASP A 73 -5.78 -9.85 -36.56
C ASP A 73 -5.95 -9.93 -35.04
N ASP A 74 -6.45 -11.04 -34.52
CA ASP A 74 -6.62 -11.23 -33.07
C ASP A 74 -5.26 -11.20 -32.35
N ALA A 75 -4.22 -11.85 -32.88
CA ALA A 75 -2.87 -11.79 -32.34
C ALA A 75 -2.26 -10.39 -32.41
N ARG A 76 -2.61 -9.60 -33.45
CA ARG A 76 -2.22 -8.19 -33.53
C ARG A 76 -2.84 -7.40 -32.38
N VAL A 77 -4.14 -7.56 -32.13
CA VAL A 77 -4.82 -6.87 -31.02
C VAL A 77 -4.18 -7.22 -29.68
N VAL A 78 -3.96 -8.52 -29.41
CA VAL A 78 -3.32 -8.98 -28.17
C VAL A 78 -1.89 -8.45 -28.03
N GLY A 79 -1.10 -8.55 -29.11
CA GLY A 79 0.32 -8.23 -29.12
C GLY A 79 0.63 -6.74 -29.15
N SER A 80 -0.31 -5.89 -29.58
CA SER A 80 -0.17 -4.43 -29.61
C SER A 80 -0.62 -3.75 -28.32
N GLN A 81 -1.32 -4.44 -27.42
CA GLN A 81 -1.76 -3.83 -26.16
C GLN A 81 -0.57 -3.55 -25.24
N ASP A 82 -0.51 -2.33 -24.69
CA ASP A 82 0.58 -1.86 -23.83
C ASP A 82 0.46 -2.47 -22.42
N SER A 83 1.16 -3.57 -22.18
CA SER A 83 1.58 -3.98 -20.84
C SER A 83 3.05 -3.64 -20.67
N SER A 84 3.32 -2.54 -19.97
CA SER A 84 4.67 -2.14 -19.56
C SER A 84 5.26 -3.04 -18.48
N SER A 85 4.44 -3.88 -17.83
CA SER A 85 4.89 -4.80 -16.80
C SER A 85 5.57 -6.03 -17.41
N LYS A 86 6.88 -6.17 -17.15
CA LYS A 86 7.66 -7.38 -17.47
C LYS A 86 7.32 -8.55 -16.54
N GLU A 87 6.64 -8.26 -15.43
CA GLU A 87 6.22 -9.22 -14.42
C GLU A 87 4.88 -9.86 -14.77
N ILE A 88 4.76 -11.15 -14.44
CA ILE A 88 3.56 -11.94 -14.68
C ILE A 88 2.56 -11.61 -13.57
N SER A 89 1.53 -10.83 -13.91
CA SER A 89 0.40 -10.56 -13.02
C SER A 89 -0.81 -11.41 -13.43
N LEU A 90 -1.60 -11.82 -12.43
CA LEU A 90 -2.85 -12.54 -12.66
C LEU A 90 -3.88 -11.72 -13.45
N THR A 91 -3.71 -10.41 -13.46
CA THR A 91 -4.57 -9.41 -14.12
C THR A 91 -3.82 -8.61 -15.18
N ASP A 92 -2.70 -9.13 -15.70
CA ASP A 92 -2.00 -8.45 -16.80
C ASP A 92 -2.90 -8.31 -18.04
N SER A 93 -2.53 -7.40 -18.94
CA SER A 93 -3.31 -7.13 -20.16
C SER A 93 -3.50 -8.39 -21.00
N LEU A 94 -2.55 -9.34 -20.95
CA LEU A 94 -2.63 -10.60 -21.67
C LEU A 94 -3.70 -11.53 -21.08
N ALA A 95 -3.84 -11.58 -19.75
CA ALA A 95 -4.91 -12.29 -19.05
C ALA A 95 -6.28 -11.62 -19.28
N GLN A 96 -6.34 -10.31 -19.55
CA GLN A 96 -7.59 -9.67 -19.92
C GLN A 96 -8.09 -10.11 -21.30
N VAL A 97 -7.19 -10.23 -22.29
CA VAL A 97 -7.56 -10.58 -23.67
C VAL A 97 -7.72 -12.09 -23.86
N LEU A 98 -6.83 -12.90 -23.28
CA LEU A 98 -6.89 -14.36 -23.40
C LEU A 98 -7.88 -14.99 -22.41
N GLY A 99 -8.45 -14.19 -21.51
CA GLY A 99 -9.32 -14.62 -20.44
C GLY A 99 -8.57 -14.92 -19.14
N LYS A 100 -9.32 -14.93 -18.04
CA LYS A 100 -8.80 -15.14 -16.69
C LYS A 100 -7.98 -16.42 -16.61
N GLU A 101 -6.75 -16.32 -16.11
CA GLU A 101 -5.91 -17.50 -15.91
C GLU A 101 -6.51 -18.43 -14.86
N HIS A 102 -6.54 -19.73 -15.18
CA HIS A 102 -7.00 -20.76 -14.25
C HIS A 102 -5.86 -21.25 -13.34
N LEU A 103 -6.19 -21.52 -12.08
CA LEU A 103 -5.28 -22.14 -11.12
C LEU A 103 -4.74 -23.45 -11.71
N GLY A 104 -3.44 -23.47 -12.02
CA GLY A 104 -2.73 -24.67 -12.49
C GLY A 104 -1.89 -24.47 -13.76
N ARG A 105 -2.25 -23.55 -14.66
CA ARG A 105 -1.47 -23.29 -15.87
C ARG A 105 -1.48 -21.81 -16.26
N VAL A 106 -0.33 -21.17 -16.20
CA VAL A 106 -0.12 -19.83 -16.75
C VAL A 106 0.02 -19.91 -18.27
N GLY A 107 -0.81 -19.16 -19.00
CA GLY A 107 -0.78 -19.09 -20.46
C GLY A 107 0.46 -18.35 -20.98
N GLY A 108 0.93 -18.66 -22.18
CA GLY A 108 1.99 -17.88 -22.85
C GLY A 108 3.43 -18.06 -22.36
N LEU A 109 3.68 -18.86 -21.31
CA LEU A 109 5.05 -19.10 -20.80
C LEU A 109 5.72 -20.40 -21.29
N GLY A 110 4.93 -21.36 -21.78
CA GLY A 110 5.40 -22.74 -22.06
C GLY A 110 5.48 -23.57 -20.80
N PHE A 111 4.95 -24.79 -20.89
CA PHE A 111 4.86 -25.80 -19.83
C PHE A 111 4.46 -25.29 -18.45
N GLY A 112 3.18 -25.50 -18.10
CA GLY A 112 2.77 -26.06 -16.80
C GLY A 112 3.31 -25.43 -15.50
N SER A 113 3.84 -24.21 -15.55
CA SER A 113 4.29 -23.48 -14.38
C SER A 113 3.04 -23.21 -13.56
N TYR A 114 2.95 -23.87 -12.41
CA TYR A 114 1.82 -23.70 -11.51
C TYR A 114 1.73 -22.22 -11.17
N SER A 115 0.53 -21.66 -11.35
CA SER A 115 0.19 -20.28 -10.97
C SER A 115 0.73 -19.96 -9.55
N THR A 116 0.65 -20.92 -8.63
CA THR A 116 1.22 -20.83 -7.28
C THR A 116 2.73 -20.61 -7.20
N LYS A 117 3.55 -21.12 -8.13
CA LYS A 117 5.02 -20.89 -8.15
C LYS A 117 5.42 -19.54 -8.73
N ILE A 118 4.60 -18.98 -9.61
CA ILE A 118 4.84 -17.66 -10.21
C ILE A 118 4.28 -16.57 -9.29
N ILE A 119 3.08 -16.79 -8.74
CA ILE A 119 2.48 -15.96 -7.68
C ILE A 119 3.30 -16.08 -6.41
N SER A 120 4.00 -17.18 -6.09
CA SER A 120 4.83 -17.20 -4.88
C SER A 120 5.96 -16.18 -4.87
N ASN A 121 6.33 -15.55 -6.01
CA ASN A 121 7.22 -14.39 -6.02
C ASN A 121 6.61 -13.14 -5.34
N THR A 122 5.31 -13.18 -5.03
CA THR A 122 4.63 -12.39 -3.99
C THR A 122 5.19 -12.68 -2.58
N THR A 123 6.31 -13.39 -2.43
CA THR A 123 7.13 -13.36 -1.19
C THR A 123 7.61 -11.94 -0.89
N GLN A 124 7.76 -11.07 -1.88
CA GLN A 124 7.92 -9.64 -1.65
C GLN A 124 6.70 -9.00 -0.95
N GLN A 125 5.49 -9.55 -1.10
CA GLN A 125 4.35 -9.11 -0.29
C GLN A 125 4.39 -9.59 1.16
N LEU A 126 5.06 -10.70 1.50
CA LEU A 126 5.16 -11.09 2.92
C LEU A 126 5.97 -10.05 3.70
N ASN A 127 7.03 -9.49 3.12
CA ASN A 127 7.73 -8.34 3.70
C ASN A 127 6.81 -7.11 3.83
N SER A 128 5.93 -6.88 2.84
CA SER A 128 4.95 -5.78 2.93
C SER A 128 3.85 -6.03 3.96
N ILE A 129 3.40 -7.27 4.16
CA ILE A 129 2.38 -7.65 5.14
C ILE A 129 2.94 -7.51 6.55
N VAL A 130 4.17 -7.99 6.78
CA VAL A 130 4.88 -7.81 8.05
C VAL A 130 5.07 -6.31 8.36
N GLN A 131 5.47 -5.50 7.37
CA GLN A 131 5.56 -4.04 7.55
C GLN A 131 4.19 -3.40 7.84
N ILE A 132 3.12 -3.86 7.19
CA ILE A 132 1.76 -3.35 7.44
C ILE A 132 1.31 -3.69 8.87
N GLU A 133 1.57 -4.89 9.37
CA GLU A 133 1.25 -5.30 10.74
C GLU A 133 2.06 -4.50 11.78
N GLU A 134 3.33 -4.23 11.49
CA GLU A 134 4.22 -3.42 12.33
C GLU A 134 3.74 -1.96 12.41
N TYR A 135 3.43 -1.33 11.26
CA TYR A 135 2.85 0.01 11.21
C TYR A 135 1.48 0.08 11.89
N GLN A 136 0.64 -0.94 11.76
CA GLN A 136 -0.66 -0.96 12.46
C GLN A 136 -0.49 -1.04 13.96
N SER A 137 0.48 -1.81 14.45
CA SER A 137 0.80 -1.90 15.88
C SER A 137 1.31 -0.56 16.43
N GLU A 138 2.21 0.10 15.70
CA GLU A 138 2.73 1.43 16.06
C GLU A 138 1.60 2.50 16.07
N ILE A 139 0.67 2.44 15.11
CA ILE A 139 -0.51 3.33 15.09
C ILE A 139 -1.41 3.11 16.31
N ILE A 140 -1.59 1.88 16.77
CA ILE A 140 -2.40 1.56 17.96
C ILE A 140 -1.72 2.11 19.22
N GLU A 141 -0.40 1.92 19.34
CA GLU A 141 0.39 2.42 20.46
C GLU A 141 0.38 3.95 20.54
N LEU A 142 0.63 4.62 19.41
CA LEU A 142 0.59 6.08 19.32
C LEU A 142 -0.80 6.64 19.65
N LYS A 143 -1.87 5.95 19.25
CA LYS A 143 -3.25 6.34 19.62
C LYS A 143 -3.51 6.21 21.12
N ALA A 144 -2.99 5.16 21.77
CA ALA A 144 -3.11 4.99 23.20
C ALA A 144 -2.36 6.10 23.97
N ALA A 145 -1.10 6.36 23.60
CA ALA A 145 -0.29 7.43 24.18
C ALA A 145 -0.94 8.82 24.00
N ALA A 146 -1.52 9.09 22.83
CA ALA A 146 -2.24 10.33 22.59
C ALA A 146 -3.51 10.48 23.46
N ALA A 147 -4.20 9.38 23.77
CA ALA A 147 -5.35 9.39 24.67
C ALA A 147 -4.93 9.67 26.12
N GLU A 148 -3.82 9.11 26.57
CA GLU A 148 -3.26 9.38 27.90
C GLU A 148 -2.83 10.84 28.06
N GLN A 149 -2.07 11.37 27.10
CA GLN A 149 -1.66 12.79 27.11
C GLN A 149 -2.88 13.73 27.11
N LYS A 150 -3.94 13.38 26.36
CA LYS A 150 -5.18 14.16 26.35
C LYS A 150 -5.86 14.16 27.74
N ALA A 151 -5.82 13.04 28.46
CA ALA A 151 -6.35 12.96 29.81
C ALA A 151 -5.52 13.79 30.80
N GLU A 152 -4.20 13.77 30.68
CA GLU A 152 -3.30 14.57 31.53
C GLU A 152 -3.46 16.08 31.29
N ILE A 153 -3.53 16.50 30.03
CA ILE A 153 -3.84 17.90 29.67
C ILE A 153 -5.19 18.33 30.26
N SER A 154 -6.20 17.44 30.29
CA SER A 154 -7.49 17.75 30.90
C SER A 154 -7.36 17.96 32.42
N LYS A 155 -6.56 17.15 33.11
CA LYS A 155 -6.32 17.31 34.55
C LYS A 155 -5.56 18.59 34.86
N LEU A 156 -4.49 18.89 34.12
CA LEU A 156 -3.72 20.14 34.28
C LEU A 156 -4.56 21.38 34.00
N LYS A 157 -5.48 21.32 33.03
CA LYS A 157 -6.42 22.43 32.79
C LYS A 157 -7.34 22.67 33.97
N ALA A 158 -7.82 21.62 34.65
CA ALA A 158 -8.65 21.76 35.84
C ALA A 158 -7.88 22.41 37.00
N THR A 159 -6.66 21.97 37.27
CA THR A 159 -5.84 22.53 38.38
C THR A 159 -5.45 23.99 38.13
N ILE A 160 -5.20 24.39 36.88
CA ILE A 160 -4.96 25.80 36.52
C ILE A 160 -6.18 26.68 36.84
N VAL A 161 -7.40 26.17 36.59
CA VAL A 161 -8.63 26.92 36.89
C VAL A 161 -8.80 27.10 38.40
N GLU A 162 -8.53 26.06 39.20
CA GLU A 162 -8.59 26.12 40.66
C GLU A 162 -7.58 27.12 41.23
N HIS A 163 -6.30 27.02 40.87
CA HIS A 163 -5.29 27.97 41.33
C HIS A 163 -5.58 29.41 40.90
N ARG A 164 -6.20 29.61 39.74
CA ARG A 164 -6.62 30.95 39.29
C ARG A 164 -7.77 31.51 40.14
N ALA A 165 -8.68 30.66 40.62
CA ALA A 165 -9.74 31.07 41.55
C ALA A 165 -9.17 31.45 42.92
N GLU A 166 -8.26 30.64 43.47
CA GLU A 166 -7.57 30.92 44.73
C GLU A 166 -6.77 32.24 44.66
N ALA A 167 -6.03 32.47 43.57
CA ALA A 167 -5.29 33.70 43.35
C ALA A 167 -6.22 34.93 43.25
N ALA A 168 -7.42 34.78 42.70
CA ALA A 168 -8.41 35.86 42.64
C ALA A 168 -8.96 36.19 44.03
N GLU A 169 -9.21 35.19 44.87
CA GLU A 169 -9.66 35.37 46.25
C GLU A 169 -8.58 36.06 47.10
N GLU A 170 -7.32 35.63 46.99
CA GLU A 170 -6.20 36.23 47.70
C GLU A 170 -5.98 37.68 47.27
N LYS A 171 -6.09 37.97 45.96
CA LYS A 171 -6.07 39.34 45.44
C LYS A 171 -7.21 40.20 46.01
N ALA A 172 -8.42 39.65 46.15
CA ALA A 172 -9.54 40.36 46.76
C ALA A 172 -9.26 40.68 48.24
N LYS A 173 -8.72 39.72 49.01
CA LYS A 173 -8.28 39.92 50.40
C LYS A 173 -7.17 40.96 50.54
N ARG A 174 -6.18 40.97 49.63
CA ARG A 174 -5.15 42.02 49.61
C ARG A 174 -5.73 43.40 49.36
N GLN A 175 -6.71 43.50 48.45
CA GLN A 175 -7.35 44.78 48.15
C GLN A 175 -8.18 45.30 49.33
N THR A 176 -8.93 44.44 50.02
CA THR A 176 -9.68 44.85 51.22
C THR A 176 -8.73 45.30 52.32
N MET A 177 -7.63 44.57 52.55
CA MET A 177 -6.61 44.98 53.51
C MET A 177 -5.97 46.32 53.15
N LYS A 178 -5.63 46.53 51.86
CA LYS A 178 -5.08 47.80 51.38
C LYS A 178 -6.03 48.98 51.64
N ASN A 179 -7.33 48.78 51.41
CA ASN A 179 -8.35 49.79 51.67
C ASN A 179 -8.48 50.10 53.17
N LEU A 180 -8.44 49.08 54.03
CA LEU A 180 -8.51 49.26 55.49
C LEU A 180 -7.28 50.01 56.03
N VAL A 181 -6.08 49.64 55.57
CA VAL A 181 -4.83 50.32 55.94
C VAL A 181 -4.87 51.79 55.50
N LYS A 182 -5.36 52.07 54.28
CA LYS A 182 -5.55 53.45 53.80
C LYS A 182 -6.48 54.25 54.73
N TYR A 183 -7.58 53.64 55.19
CA TYR A 183 -8.51 54.28 56.12
C TYR A 183 -7.86 54.59 57.48
N ILE A 184 -7.12 53.63 58.05
CA ILE A 184 -6.44 53.83 59.35
C ILE A 184 -5.39 54.95 59.26
N ILE A 185 -4.59 54.98 58.18
CA ILE A 185 -3.62 56.05 57.92
C ILE A 185 -4.33 57.41 57.83
N GLN A 186 -5.48 57.47 57.14
CA GLN A 186 -6.27 58.70 57.02
C GLN A 186 -6.78 59.21 58.38
N GLN A 187 -7.14 58.30 59.29
CA GLN A 187 -7.58 58.64 60.65
C GLN A 187 -6.42 59.08 61.56
N GLN A 188 -5.21 58.58 61.32
CA GLN A 188 -4.03 58.83 62.16
C GLN A 188 -3.11 59.94 61.63
N ARG A 189 -3.56 60.72 60.64
CA ARG A 189 -2.72 61.64 59.85
C ARG A 189 -1.86 62.59 60.68
N ASP A 190 -2.34 63.03 61.85
CA ASP A 190 -1.66 63.99 62.73
C ASP A 190 -0.85 63.32 63.87
N THR A 191 -0.90 61.98 63.97
CA THR A 191 -0.28 61.17 65.03
C THR A 191 0.82 60.25 64.49
N LEU A 192 1.09 60.28 63.18
CA LEU A 192 2.06 59.39 62.54
C LEU A 192 3.52 59.88 62.71
N PRO A 193 4.47 58.98 63.02
CA PRO A 193 5.89 59.32 63.10
C PRO A 193 6.43 59.90 61.76
N PRO A 194 7.30 60.93 61.78
CA PRO A 194 7.79 61.61 60.57
C PRO A 194 8.42 60.68 59.53
N LYS A 195 9.04 59.58 59.98
CA LYS A 195 9.67 58.57 59.12
C LYS A 195 8.65 57.78 58.28
N ILE A 196 7.48 57.51 58.83
CA ILE A 196 6.40 56.77 58.15
C ILE A 196 5.66 57.71 57.19
N ASP A 197 5.39 58.95 57.60
CA ASP A 197 4.76 59.97 56.75
C ASP A 197 5.59 60.26 55.47
N ALA A 198 6.92 60.32 55.60
CA ALA A 198 7.83 60.46 54.46
C ALA A 198 7.78 59.27 53.48
N GLN A 199 7.64 58.03 53.99
CA GLN A 199 7.52 56.82 53.16
C GLN A 199 6.16 56.71 52.45
N LEU A 200 5.09 57.23 53.07
CA LEU A 200 3.76 57.26 52.45
C LEU A 200 3.69 58.25 51.29
N LYS A 201 4.28 59.45 51.45
CA LYS A 201 4.38 60.47 50.39
C LYS A 201 5.18 59.99 49.17
N SER A 202 6.23 59.20 49.37
CA SER A 202 7.00 58.63 48.25
C SER A 202 6.22 57.54 47.50
N LEU A 203 5.43 56.72 48.19
CA LEU A 203 4.57 55.69 47.59
C LEU A 203 3.45 56.29 46.71
N GLU A 204 2.91 57.45 47.11
CA GLU A 204 1.87 58.18 46.36
C GLU A 204 2.42 58.85 45.09
N SER A 205 3.71 59.24 45.10
CA SER A 205 4.40 59.83 43.95
C SER A 205 4.88 58.82 42.88
N GLY A 206 4.94 57.53 43.22
CA GLY A 206 5.39 56.46 42.32
C GLY A 206 4.30 55.80 41.47
N ALA A 207 3.05 56.30 41.55
CA ALA A 207 1.89 55.75 40.86
C ALA A 207 1.49 56.53 39.58
N LYS A 208 2.44 57.20 38.92
CA LYS A 208 2.24 57.80 37.59
C LYS A 208 2.72 56.86 36.49
#